data_AF-A0A7S3AUL2-F1
#
_entry.id   AF-A0A7S3AUL2-F1
#
_cell.length_a   1.000
_cell.length_b   1.000
_cell.length_c   1.000
_cell.angle_alpha   90.00
_cell.angle_beta   90.00
_cell.angle_gamma   90.00
#
_symmetry.space_group_name_H-M   'P 1'
#
loop_
_entity.id
_entity.type
_entity.pdbx_description
1 polymer ?
#
loop_
_entity_poly.entity_id
_entity_poly.type
_entity_poly.pdbx_seq_one_letter_code
_entity_poly.pdbx_strand_id
1 'polypeptide(L)'
;SPLRVNLEVKNKKYNTARISPEPYHFCPDDGWVCFRNGEHISGVIDKSIIGGGAKESLFAVLLRDFSAEAAALCMSRLAKLTARFLADHGFSIGISDVQPTDNLTIEKAKLL
;
A
#
# COMPACT_ATOMS: atom_id res chain seq x y z
N SER A 1 6.89 -22.39 11.71
CA SER A 1 5.71 -22.58 10.85
C SER A 1 5.38 -21.29 10.10
N PRO A 2 4.85 -21.35 8.87
CA PRO A 2 4.46 -20.14 8.14
C PRO A 2 3.29 -19.41 8.83
N LEU A 3 3.35 -18.08 8.91
CA LEU A 3 2.31 -17.24 9.49
C LEU A 3 1.13 -17.12 8.52
N ARG A 4 -0.02 -17.69 8.89
CA ARG A 4 -1.23 -17.73 8.05
C ARG A 4 -2.16 -16.58 8.39
N VAL A 5 -1.72 -15.35 8.15
CA VAL A 5 -2.54 -14.16 8.42
C VAL A 5 -3.70 -14.06 7.43
N ASN A 6 -4.88 -13.69 7.94
CA ASN A 6 -6.03 -13.31 7.15
C ASN A 6 -6.35 -11.84 7.45
N LEU A 7 -6.40 -11.01 6.41
CA LEU A 7 -6.66 -9.58 6.53
C LEU A 7 -7.37 -9.09 5.27
N GLU A 8 -8.49 -8.40 5.44
CA GLU A 8 -9.13 -7.65 4.37
C GLU A 8 -9.37 -6.23 4.84
N VAL A 9 -8.80 -5.26 4.13
CA VAL A 9 -8.88 -3.86 4.51
C VAL A 9 -8.74 -2.98 3.28
N LYS A 10 -9.44 -1.83 3.30
CA LYS A 10 -9.26 -0.79 2.28
C LYS A 10 -7.97 -0.01 2.54
N ASN A 11 -7.17 0.19 1.51
CA ASN A 11 -6.05 1.13 1.55
C ASN A 11 -6.54 2.57 1.29
N LYS A 12 -5.63 3.55 1.27
CA LYS A 12 -6.00 4.97 1.10
C LYS A 12 -6.54 5.29 -0.30
N LYS A 13 -6.18 4.50 -1.31
CA LYS A 13 -6.61 4.67 -2.71
C LYS A 13 -7.92 3.97 -3.04
N TYR A 14 -8.52 3.25 -2.10
CA TYR A 14 -9.79 2.56 -2.35
C TYR A 14 -10.90 3.53 -2.77
N ASN A 15 -11.37 3.36 -3.99
CA ASN A 15 -12.23 4.32 -4.66
C ASN A 15 -13.70 3.88 -4.58
N THR A 16 -14.39 4.30 -3.53
CA THR A 16 -15.80 3.94 -3.33
C THR A 16 -16.74 4.46 -4.43
N ALA A 17 -16.37 5.52 -5.15
CA ALA A 17 -17.21 6.12 -6.18
C ALA A 17 -17.15 5.38 -7.53
N ARG A 18 -16.06 4.67 -7.81
CA ARG A 18 -15.85 3.93 -9.07
C ARG A 18 -16.11 2.43 -8.93
N ILE A 19 -16.53 1.98 -7.76
CA ILE A 19 -16.92 0.60 -7.51
C ILE A 19 -18.40 0.46 -7.91
N SER A 20 -18.60 0.00 -9.14
CA SER A 20 -19.85 -0.65 -9.53
C SER A 20 -19.89 -2.02 -8.83
N PRO A 21 -21.07 -2.52 -8.39
CA PRO A 21 -21.21 -3.39 -7.22
C PRO A 21 -20.33 -4.65 -7.29
N GLU A 22 -20.06 -5.22 -6.12
CA GLU A 22 -19.25 -6.42 -5.85
C GLU A 22 -18.65 -7.15 -7.07
N PRO A 23 -17.32 -7.36 -7.10
CA PRO A 23 -16.50 -7.60 -5.89
C PRO A 23 -15.52 -6.46 -5.53
N TYR A 24 -15.35 -6.21 -4.22
CA TYR A 24 -14.44 -5.19 -3.66
C TYR A 24 -12.97 -5.32 -4.14
N HIS A 25 -12.56 -6.55 -4.49
CA HIS A 25 -11.23 -6.87 -5.00
C HIS A 25 -10.91 -6.27 -6.37
N PHE A 26 -11.91 -5.84 -7.15
CA PHE A 26 -11.73 -5.27 -8.49
C PHE A 26 -11.74 -3.73 -8.50
N CYS A 27 -11.34 -3.11 -7.39
CA CYS A 27 -11.15 -1.67 -7.33
C CYS A 27 -10.18 -1.23 -8.46
N PRO A 28 -10.56 -0.29 -9.35
CA PRO A 28 -9.70 0.15 -10.46
C PRO A 28 -8.34 0.71 -10.01
N ASP A 29 -8.30 1.27 -8.80
CA ASP A 29 -7.10 1.82 -8.17
C ASP A 29 -6.36 0.80 -7.27
N ASP A 30 -6.71 -0.49 -7.37
CA ASP A 30 -6.17 -1.63 -6.59
C ASP A 30 -6.15 -1.35 -5.08
N GLY A 31 -7.31 -0.92 -4.58
CA GLY A 31 -7.45 -0.37 -3.23
C GLY A 31 -7.85 -1.37 -2.14
N TRP A 32 -8.23 -2.59 -2.50
CA TRP A 32 -8.71 -3.59 -1.54
C TRP A 32 -7.65 -4.63 -1.25
N VAL A 33 -7.04 -4.51 -0.09
CA VAL A 33 -5.91 -5.34 0.32
C VAL A 33 -6.43 -6.61 0.96
N CYS A 34 -6.08 -7.75 0.36
CA CYS A 34 -6.54 -9.06 0.80
C CYS A 34 -5.34 -9.98 1.04
N PHE A 35 -5.16 -10.39 2.29
CA PHE A 35 -4.31 -11.51 2.67
C PHE A 35 -5.19 -12.70 3.05
N ARG A 36 -4.94 -13.86 2.46
CA ARG A 36 -5.62 -15.12 2.78
C ARG A 36 -4.58 -16.19 3.06
N ASN A 37 -4.66 -16.81 4.24
CA ASN A 37 -3.74 -17.86 4.69
C ASN A 37 -2.24 -17.49 4.58
N GLY A 38 -1.90 -16.20 4.73
CA GLY A 38 -0.52 -15.71 4.62
C GLY A 38 -0.09 -15.34 3.19
N GLU A 39 -0.98 -15.43 2.21
CA GLU A 39 -0.71 -15.05 0.81
C GLU A 39 -1.39 -13.71 0.50
N HIS A 40 -0.67 -12.85 -0.23
CA HIS A 40 -1.18 -11.57 -0.70
C HIS A 40 -1.93 -11.78 -2.03
N ILE A 41 -3.25 -11.54 -2.02
CA ILE A 41 -4.14 -11.86 -3.15
C ILE A 41 -4.44 -10.64 -4.01
N SER A 42 -4.72 -9.48 -3.40
CA SER A 42 -5.08 -8.24 -4.10
C SER A 42 -4.70 -7.01 -3.29
N GLY A 43 -4.63 -5.84 -3.93
CA GLY A 43 -4.48 -4.54 -3.29
C GLY A 43 -3.04 -4.05 -3.16
N VAL A 44 -2.82 -2.75 -3.32
CA VAL A 44 -1.52 -2.14 -3.06
C VAL A 44 -1.26 -2.01 -1.56
N ILE A 45 -0.11 -2.51 -1.11
CA ILE A 45 0.38 -2.34 0.26
C ILE A 45 0.92 -0.90 0.41
N ASP A 46 0.21 -0.08 1.18
CA ASP A 46 0.59 1.32 1.44
C ASP A 46 0.82 1.60 2.94
N LYS A 47 0.99 2.88 3.29
CA LYS A 47 1.16 3.32 4.69
C LYS A 47 0.01 2.89 5.61
N SER A 48 -1.22 2.75 5.13
CA SER A 48 -2.34 2.29 5.95
C SER A 48 -2.25 0.79 6.28
N ILE A 49 -1.56 0.01 5.45
CA ILE A 49 -1.40 -1.44 5.65
C ILE A 49 -0.20 -1.78 6.51
N ILE A 50 0.93 -1.08 6.36
CA ILE A 50 2.18 -1.41 7.07
C ILE A 50 2.68 -0.31 8.01
N GLY A 51 2.04 0.86 8.01
CA GLY A 51 2.41 1.98 8.88
C GLY A 51 1.73 1.93 10.25
N GLY A 52 2.31 2.60 11.23
CA GLY A 52 1.83 2.59 12.62
C GLY A 52 0.54 3.36 12.91
N GLY A 53 -0.09 3.98 11.91
CA GLY A 53 -1.29 4.82 12.11
C GLY A 53 -2.61 4.06 12.11
N ALA A 54 -2.64 2.85 11.53
CA ALA A 54 -3.89 2.09 11.35
C ALA A 54 -3.95 0.89 12.29
N LYS A 55 -5.07 0.77 13.02
CA LYS A 55 -5.34 -0.36 13.93
C LYS A 55 -5.51 -1.68 13.19
N GLU A 56 -5.97 -1.62 11.94
CA GLU A 56 -6.16 -2.78 11.04
C GLU A 56 -4.96 -2.99 10.11
N SER A 57 -3.80 -2.41 10.43
CA SER A 57 -2.55 -2.67 9.70
C SER A 57 -2.11 -4.12 9.86
N LEU A 58 -1.39 -4.64 8.86
CA LEU A 58 -0.80 -5.97 8.84
C LEU A 58 0.05 -6.24 10.09
N PHE A 59 0.87 -5.28 10.52
CA PHE A 59 1.70 -5.47 11.72
C PHE A 59 0.90 -5.40 13.02
N ALA A 60 -0.17 -4.60 13.08
CA ALA A 60 -1.08 -4.61 14.22
C ALA A 60 -1.81 -5.96 14.35
N VAL A 61 -2.25 -6.54 13.22
CA VAL A 61 -2.86 -7.87 13.18
C VAL A 61 -1.86 -8.96 13.57
N LEU A 62 -0.64 -8.93 13.02
CA LEU A 62 0.40 -9.88 13.39
C LEU A 62 0.78 -9.83 14.87
N LEU A 63 0.83 -8.62 15.44
CA LEU A 63 1.10 -8.41 16.86
C LEU A 63 -0.04 -8.94 17.74
N ARG A 64 -1.29 -8.68 17.35
CA ARG A 64 -2.49 -9.07 18.09
C ARG A 64 -2.75 -10.58 18.04
N ASP A 65 -2.64 -11.18 16.86
CA ASP A 65 -3.14 -12.54 16.60
C ASP A 65 -2.05 -13.61 16.69
N PHE A 66 -0.76 -13.23 16.67
CA PHE A 66 0.36 -14.18 16.72
C PHE A 66 1.29 -13.86 17.90
N SER A 67 2.28 -12.98 17.71
CA SER A 67 3.20 -12.56 18.76
C SER A 67 4.02 -11.35 18.34
N ALA A 68 4.60 -10.65 19.32
CA ALA A 68 5.54 -9.56 19.07
C ALA A 68 6.78 -10.02 18.28
N GLU A 69 7.28 -11.22 18.58
CA GLU A 69 8.41 -11.81 17.86
C GLU A 69 8.07 -12.10 16.39
N ALA A 70 6.88 -12.66 16.12
CA ALA A 70 6.41 -12.92 14.76
C ALA A 70 6.27 -11.64 13.94
N ALA A 71 5.70 -10.59 14.54
CA ALA A 71 5.58 -9.27 13.91
C ALA A 71 6.97 -8.65 13.63
N ALA A 72 7.89 -8.69 14.60
CA ALA A 72 9.26 -8.18 14.44
C ALA A 72 10.04 -8.92 13.35
N LEU A 73 9.89 -10.24 13.27
CA LEU A 73 10.49 -11.06 12.23
C LEU A 73 9.94 -10.72 10.84
N CYS A 74 8.62 -10.53 10.73
CA CYS A 74 7.97 -10.10 9.48
C CYS A 74 8.48 -8.72 9.04
N MET A 75 8.52 -7.74 9.95
CA MET A 75 9.07 -6.40 9.68
C MET A 75 10.53 -6.47 9.19
N SER A 76 11.37 -7.29 9.84
CA SER A 76 12.78 -7.46 9.47
C SER A 76 12.95 -8.07 8.08
N ARG A 77 12.09 -9.03 7.71
CA ARG A 77 12.08 -9.64 6.37
C ARG A 77 11.65 -8.64 5.32
N LEU A 78 10.58 -7.88 5.58
CA LEU A 78 10.10 -6.85 4.66
C LEU A 78 11.17 -5.78 4.43
N ALA A 79 11.79 -5.27 5.49
CA ALA A 79 12.84 -4.25 5.37
C ALA A 79 14.04 -4.72 4.53
N LYS A 80 14.48 -5.97 4.71
CA LYS A 80 15.58 -6.56 3.93
C LYS A 80 15.22 -6.75 2.46
N LEU A 81 13.97 -7.12 2.17
CA LEU A 81 13.46 -7.27 0.81
C LEU A 81 13.39 -5.90 0.12
N THR A 82 12.70 -4.93 0.73
CA THR A 82 12.47 -3.62 0.13
C THR A 82 13.76 -2.84 -0.08
N ALA A 83 14.71 -2.91 0.87
CA ALA A 83 15.99 -2.22 0.73
C ALA A 83 16.79 -2.72 -0.49
N ARG A 84 16.88 -4.04 -0.69
CA ARG A 84 17.60 -4.62 -1.83
C ARG A 84 16.86 -4.39 -3.14
N PHE A 85 15.55 -4.66 -3.13
CA PHE A 85 14.72 -4.45 -4.32
C PHE A 85 14.80 -3.00 -4.80
N LEU A 86 14.70 -2.02 -3.90
CA LEU A 86 14.74 -0.61 -4.28
C LEU A 86 16.14 -0.17 -4.77
N ALA A 87 17.20 -0.70 -4.16
CA ALA A 87 18.58 -0.43 -4.59
C ALA A 87 18.86 -0.99 -5.99
N ASP A 88 18.36 -2.18 -6.30
CA ASP A 88 18.56 -2.84 -7.59
C ASP A 88 17.61 -2.30 -8.69
N HIS A 89 16.36 -1.98 -8.33
CA HIS A 89 15.37 -1.43 -9.25
C HIS A 89 15.67 0.02 -9.63
N GLY A 90 16.17 0.80 -8.66
CA GLY A 90 16.37 2.23 -8.79
C GLY A 90 15.07 3.02 -8.65
N PHE A 91 15.14 4.09 -7.86
CA PHE A 91 14.08 5.10 -7.77
C PHE A 91 14.75 6.46 -7.58
N SER A 92 14.36 7.44 -8.39
CA SER A 92 14.94 8.78 -8.37
C SER A 92 13.85 9.83 -8.61
N ILE A 93 14.12 11.05 -8.16
CA ILE A 93 13.28 12.23 -8.40
C ILE A 93 14.15 13.25 -9.13
N GLY A 94 13.63 13.83 -10.21
CA GLY A 94 14.29 14.82 -11.03
C GLY A 94 13.52 16.14 -11.14
N ILE A 95 14.11 17.10 -11.83
CA ILE A 95 13.47 18.41 -12.07
C ILE A 95 12.16 18.29 -12.86
N SER A 96 12.07 17.29 -13.74
CA SER A 96 10.87 17.00 -14.54
C SER A 96 9.66 16.57 -13.70
N ASP A 97 9.86 16.04 -12.49
CA ASP A 97 8.76 15.59 -11.62
C ASP A 97 8.04 16.75 -10.92
N VAL A 98 8.68 17.93 -10.89
CA VAL A 98 8.14 19.15 -10.26
C VAL A 98 7.82 20.26 -11.27
N GLN A 99 8.32 20.16 -12.50
CA GLN A 99 8.05 21.14 -13.54
C GLN A 99 6.59 20.98 -14.04
N PRO A 100 5.75 22.02 -13.93
CA PRO A 100 4.38 21.94 -14.42
C PRO A 100 4.35 21.81 -15.94
N THR A 101 3.34 21.11 -16.45
CA THR A 101 3.09 21.05 -17.90
C THR A 101 2.64 22.42 -18.41
N ASP A 102 2.90 22.70 -19.69
CA ASP A 102 2.47 23.95 -20.32
C ASP A 102 0.96 24.16 -20.19
N ASN A 103 0.19 23.07 -20.34
CA ASN A 103 -1.27 23.10 -20.17
C ASN A 103 -1.68 23.54 -18.76
N LEU A 104 -1.02 23.01 -17.71
CA LEU A 104 -1.29 23.42 -16.34
C LEU A 104 -0.95 24.90 -16.12
N THR A 105 0.11 25.40 -16.75
CA THR A 105 0.53 26.81 -16.66
C THR A 105 -0.48 27.73 -17.36
N ILE A 106 -0.98 27.35 -18.53
CA ILE A 106 -2.01 28.08 -19.28
C ILE A 106 -3.31 28.14 -18.47
N GLU A 107 -3.77 27.01 -17.93
CA GLU A 107 -5.00 26.97 -17.13
C GLU A 107 -4.86 27.78 -15.83
N LYS A 108 -3.70 27.71 -15.17
CA LYS A 108 -3.42 28.54 -13.99
C LYS A 108 -3.52 30.03 -14.31
N ALA A 109 -3.04 30.47 -15.47
CA ALA A 109 -3.09 31.88 -15.89
C ALA A 109 -4.51 32.37 -16.18
N LYS A 110 -5.47 31.48 -16.51
CA LYS A 110 -6.88 31.83 -16.69
C LYS A 110 -7.66 32.02 -15.38
N LEU A 111 -7.15 31.44 -14.29
CA LEU A 111 -7.75 31.51 -12.96
C LEU A 111 -7.22 32.69 -12.12
N LEU A 112 -6.22 33.41 -12.63
CA LEU A 112 -5.61 34.60 -12.03
C LEU A 112 -6.08 35.86 -12.77
#